data_AF-A5G4M5-F1
#
_entry.id   AF-A5G4M5-F1
#
_cell.length_a   1.000
_cell.length_b   1.000
_cell.length_c   1.000
_cell.angle_alpha   90.00
_cell.angle_beta   90.00
_cell.angle_gamma   90.00
#
_symmetry.space_group_name_H-M   'P 1'
#
loop_
_entity.id
_entity.type
_entity.pdbx_description
1 polymer ?
#
loop_
_entity_poly.entity_id
_entity_poly.type
_entity_poly.pdbx_seq_one_letter_code
_entity_poly.pdbx_strand_id
1 'polypeptide(L)'
;MKQAMKELQKLKGVGNILAQRFIEAGYDTFAKIAAAGEEGLRNIQGLNPRMVPSILTQAVELAGEAGKTRAEKVEELKLKAASMKEQVQDIALSVRNRFKEEATGKTGKKVEKEILKVISSLEKVESKLETKVKKTGKVLVKAEKRLAGLTETGLKGVGKGLKKARKSLERVFA
;
A
#
# COMPACT_ATOMS: atom_id res chain seq x y z
N MET A 1 -22.60 -4.41 -19.88
CA MET A 1 -22.83 -5.51 -18.90
C MET A 1 -21.57 -6.32 -18.56
N LYS A 2 -20.87 -6.95 -19.52
CA LYS A 2 -19.69 -7.81 -19.21
C LYS A 2 -18.54 -7.13 -18.46
N GLN A 3 -18.31 -5.82 -18.67
CA GLN A 3 -17.26 -5.08 -17.96
C GLN A 3 -17.63 -4.83 -16.49
N ALA A 4 -18.82 -4.29 -16.21
CA ALA A 4 -19.33 -4.11 -14.85
C ALA A 4 -19.28 -5.43 -14.04
N MET A 5 -19.69 -6.54 -14.66
CA MET A 5 -19.66 -7.86 -14.04
C MET A 5 -18.23 -8.31 -13.68
N LYS A 6 -17.26 -8.10 -14.58
CA LYS A 6 -15.83 -8.38 -14.33
C LYS A 6 -15.24 -7.48 -13.25
N GLU A 7 -15.74 -6.26 -13.13
CA GLU A 7 -15.29 -5.34 -12.07
C GLU A 7 -15.83 -5.78 -10.72
N LEU A 8 -17.12 -6.07 -10.61
CA LEU A 8 -17.74 -6.57 -9.38
C LEU A 8 -17.09 -7.87 -8.87
N GLN A 9 -16.61 -8.73 -9.77
CA GLN A 9 -15.85 -9.95 -9.43
C GLN A 9 -14.50 -9.69 -8.72
N LYS A 10 -13.99 -8.45 -8.73
CA LYS A 10 -12.78 -8.10 -7.97
C LYS A 10 -13.05 -8.09 -6.45
N LEU A 11 -14.31 -8.00 -6.04
CA LEU A 11 -14.70 -8.10 -4.62
C LEU A 11 -14.58 -9.55 -4.16
N LYS A 12 -13.86 -9.76 -3.06
CA LYS A 12 -13.72 -11.10 -2.47
C LYS A 12 -15.07 -11.58 -1.95
N GLY A 13 -15.50 -12.73 -2.44
CA GLY A 13 -16.81 -13.31 -2.12
C GLY A 13 -17.91 -12.98 -3.14
N VAL A 14 -17.63 -12.16 -4.16
CA VAL A 14 -18.57 -11.88 -5.25
C VAL A 14 -18.17 -12.70 -6.49
N GLY A 15 -18.88 -13.81 -6.71
CA GLY A 15 -18.74 -14.64 -7.90
C GLY A 15 -19.61 -14.14 -9.08
N ASN A 16 -19.57 -14.86 -10.21
CA ASN A 16 -20.36 -14.53 -11.41
C ASN A 16 -21.86 -14.32 -11.09
N ILE A 17 -22.45 -15.22 -10.31
CA ILE A 17 -23.89 -15.19 -10.00
C ILE A 17 -24.23 -13.97 -9.14
N LEU A 18 -23.43 -13.67 -8.11
CA LEU A 18 -23.64 -12.50 -7.27
C LEU A 18 -23.43 -11.21 -8.06
N ALA A 19 -22.38 -11.12 -8.89
CA ALA A 19 -22.14 -9.97 -9.75
C ALA A 19 -23.34 -9.70 -10.68
N GLN A 20 -24.00 -10.75 -11.18
CA GLN A 20 -25.23 -10.61 -11.96
C GLN A 20 -26.36 -10.02 -11.12
N ARG A 21 -26.58 -10.56 -9.92
CA ARG A 21 -27.62 -10.09 -8.99
C ARG A 21 -27.40 -8.65 -8.52
N PHE A 22 -26.15 -8.23 -8.34
CA PHE A 22 -25.81 -6.83 -8.07
C PHE A 22 -26.25 -5.93 -9.23
N ILE A 23 -26.00 -6.32 -10.48
CA ILE A 23 -26.42 -5.56 -11.66
C ILE A 23 -27.94 -5.55 -11.80
N GLU A 24 -28.61 -6.68 -11.56
CA GLU A 24 -30.08 -6.80 -11.57
C GLU A 24 -30.73 -5.94 -10.48
N ALA A 25 -30.09 -5.79 -9.32
CA ALA A 25 -30.49 -4.88 -8.25
C ALA A 25 -30.10 -3.40 -8.51
N GLY A 26 -29.53 -3.07 -9.68
CA GLY A 26 -29.15 -1.70 -10.06
C GLY A 26 -27.79 -1.24 -9.52
N TYR A 27 -27.04 -2.11 -8.84
CA TYR A 27 -25.71 -1.86 -8.30
C TYR A 27 -24.62 -2.26 -9.31
N ASP A 28 -24.54 -1.55 -10.42
CA ASP A 28 -23.58 -1.81 -11.50
C ASP A 28 -22.12 -1.39 -11.20
N THR A 29 -21.89 -0.63 -10.14
CA THR A 29 -20.61 0.01 -9.81
C THR A 29 -20.32 -0.03 -8.31
N PHE A 30 -19.03 -0.03 -7.94
CA PHE A 30 -18.61 -0.01 -6.53
C PHE A 30 -19.16 1.20 -5.76
N ALA A 31 -19.28 2.35 -6.43
CA ALA A 31 -19.84 3.55 -5.83
C ALA A 31 -21.32 3.37 -5.45
N LYS A 32 -22.11 2.72 -6.31
CA LYS A 32 -23.52 2.40 -5.99
C LYS A 32 -23.64 1.37 -4.88
N ILE A 33 -22.73 0.39 -4.82
CA ILE A 33 -22.68 -0.59 -3.73
C ILE A 33 -22.34 0.11 -2.40
N ALA A 34 -21.35 1.01 -2.40
CA ALA A 34 -20.98 1.79 -1.23
C ALA A 34 -22.12 2.70 -0.76
N ALA A 35 -22.85 3.33 -1.69
CA ALA A 35 -24.00 4.19 -1.39
C ALA A 35 -25.22 3.41 -0.88
N ALA A 36 -25.38 2.15 -1.29
CA ALA A 36 -26.48 1.29 -0.86
C ALA A 36 -26.39 0.87 0.63
N GLY A 37 -25.19 0.91 1.21
CA GLY A 37 -24.97 0.58 2.62
C GLY A 37 -25.30 -0.88 2.98
N GLU A 38 -25.24 -1.22 4.26
CA GLU A 38 -25.49 -2.60 4.72
C GLU A 38 -26.89 -3.09 4.40
N GLU A 39 -27.88 -2.20 4.51
CA GLU A 39 -29.28 -2.53 4.31
C GLU A 39 -29.58 -2.87 2.85
N GLY A 40 -29.02 -2.10 1.90
CA GLY A 40 -29.18 -2.37 0.47
C GLY A 40 -28.52 -3.68 0.02
N LEU A 41 -27.36 -4.02 0.59
CA LEU A 41 -26.69 -5.29 0.27
C LEU A 41 -27.37 -6.50 0.92
N ARG A 42 -27.91 -6.39 2.13
CA ARG A 42 -28.61 -7.50 2.82
C ARG A 42 -29.83 -8.00 2.04
N ASN A 43 -30.44 -7.14 1.22
CA ASN A 43 -31.59 -7.49 0.39
C ASN A 43 -31.21 -8.27 -0.88
N ILE A 44 -29.92 -8.44 -1.18
CA ILE A 44 -29.47 -9.19 -2.37
C ILE A 44 -29.53 -10.69 -2.08
N GLN A 45 -30.33 -11.40 -2.87
CA GLN A 45 -30.53 -12.84 -2.73
C GLN A 45 -29.18 -13.59 -2.83
N GLY A 46 -28.91 -14.46 -1.87
CA GLY A 46 -27.70 -15.29 -1.84
C GLY A 46 -26.43 -14.60 -1.33
N LEU A 47 -26.53 -13.36 -0.85
CA LEU A 47 -25.44 -12.72 -0.13
C LEU A 47 -25.40 -13.19 1.32
N ASN A 48 -24.22 -13.58 1.82
CA ASN A 48 -24.07 -13.94 3.22
C ASN A 48 -24.03 -12.66 4.08
N PRO A 49 -24.94 -12.48 5.07
CA PRO A 49 -24.97 -11.27 5.91
C PRO A 49 -23.65 -10.97 6.63
N ARG A 50 -22.87 -12.01 6.98
CA ARG A 50 -21.54 -11.84 7.61
C ARG A 50 -20.50 -11.23 6.67
N MET A 51 -20.69 -11.37 5.36
CA MET A 51 -19.78 -10.85 4.34
C MET A 51 -20.12 -9.41 3.95
N VAL A 52 -21.33 -8.93 4.25
CA VAL A 52 -21.81 -7.59 3.88
C VAL A 52 -20.86 -6.48 4.33
N PRO A 53 -20.40 -6.44 5.61
CA PRO A 53 -19.47 -5.40 6.04
C PRO A 53 -18.15 -5.45 5.28
N SER A 54 -17.60 -6.65 5.05
CA SER A 54 -16.34 -6.83 4.31
C SER A 54 -16.46 -6.42 2.85
N ILE A 55 -17.59 -6.71 2.20
CA ILE A 55 -17.86 -6.33 0.81
C ILE A 55 -18.04 -4.83 0.69
N LEU A 56 -18.72 -4.19 1.66
CA LEU A 56 -18.87 -2.74 1.70
C LEU A 56 -17.53 -2.03 1.88
N THR A 57 -16.70 -2.47 2.84
CA THR A 57 -15.36 -1.89 3.03
C THR A 57 -14.55 -2.00 1.74
N GLN A 58 -14.56 -3.16 1.08
CA GLN A 58 -13.88 -3.36 -0.21
C GLN A 58 -14.48 -2.50 -1.33
N ALA A 59 -15.80 -2.34 -1.38
CA ALA A 59 -16.47 -1.52 -2.38
C ALA A 59 -16.14 -0.03 -2.18
N VAL A 60 -16.08 0.46 -0.94
CA VAL A 60 -15.64 1.83 -0.62
C VAL A 60 -14.18 2.04 -1.02
N GLU A 61 -13.29 1.11 -0.67
CA GLU A 61 -11.87 1.17 -1.07
C GLU A 61 -11.73 1.18 -2.60
N LEU A 62 -12.42 0.27 -3.29
CA LEU A 62 -12.35 0.17 -4.75
C LEU A 62 -13.06 1.31 -5.47
N ALA A 63 -14.13 1.88 -4.91
CA ALA A 63 -14.78 3.09 -5.44
C ALA A 63 -13.82 4.29 -5.34
N GLY A 64 -13.16 4.44 -4.19
CA GLY A 64 -12.12 5.45 -3.97
C GLY A 64 -10.91 5.25 -4.89
N GLU A 65 -10.53 4.02 -5.21
CA GLU A 65 -9.48 3.73 -6.18
C GLU A 65 -9.92 3.85 -7.65
N ALA A 66 -11.19 3.60 -7.96
CA ALA A 66 -11.73 3.63 -9.32
C ALA A 66 -11.99 5.06 -9.82
N GLY A 67 -12.41 5.97 -8.92
CA GLY A 67 -12.57 7.39 -9.22
C GLY A 67 -11.25 8.14 -9.38
N LYS A 68 -10.16 7.65 -8.78
CA LYS A 68 -8.84 8.29 -8.88
C LYS A 68 -8.26 8.14 -10.28
N THR A 69 -8.04 9.27 -10.92
CA THR A 69 -7.25 9.41 -12.15
C THR A 69 -5.83 8.88 -11.93
N ARG A 70 -5.15 8.55 -13.03
CA ARG A 70 -3.74 8.13 -12.97
C ARG A 70 -2.86 9.20 -12.31
N ALA A 71 -3.17 10.47 -12.52
CA ALA A 71 -2.47 11.61 -11.92
C ALA A 71 -2.62 11.61 -10.39
N GLU A 72 -3.84 11.48 -9.88
CA GLU A 72 -4.09 11.42 -8.43
C GLU A 72 -3.43 10.20 -7.78
N LYS A 73 -3.39 9.05 -8.46
CA LYS A 73 -2.67 7.87 -7.98
C LYS A 73 -1.16 8.09 -7.93
N VAL A 74 -0.60 8.80 -8.90
CA VAL A 74 0.83 9.15 -8.89
C VAL A 74 1.11 10.10 -7.73
N GLU A 75 0.26 11.09 -7.52
CA GLU A 75 0.44 12.09 -6.47
C GLU A 75 0.34 11.49 -5.07
N GLU A 76 -0.64 10.61 -4.83
CA GLU A 76 -0.76 9.88 -3.57
C GLU A 76 0.49 9.01 -3.30
N LEU A 77 1.03 8.37 -4.34
CA LEU A 77 2.25 7.58 -4.19
C LEU A 77 3.50 8.45 -3.97
N LYS A 78 3.56 9.67 -4.52
CA LYS A 78 4.61 10.64 -4.21
C LYS A 78 4.55 11.06 -2.74
N LEU A 79 3.36 11.36 -2.22
CA LEU A 79 3.16 11.67 -0.80
C LEU A 79 3.60 10.50 0.09
N LYS A 80 3.24 9.26 -0.27
CA LYS A 80 3.71 8.05 0.44
C LYS A 80 5.23 7.87 0.37
N ALA A 81 5.86 8.15 -0.78
CA ALA A 81 7.32 8.10 -0.91
C ALA A 81 8.00 9.16 -0.04
N ALA A 82 7.45 10.38 0.02
CA ALA A 82 7.92 11.46 0.88
C ALA A 82 7.83 11.11 2.37
N SER A 83 6.67 10.62 2.83
CA SER A 83 6.50 10.16 4.21
C SER A 83 7.48 9.03 4.58
N MET A 84 7.77 8.12 3.65
CA MET A 84 8.76 7.07 3.89
C MET A 84 10.20 7.62 3.95
N LYS A 85 10.53 8.69 3.22
CA LYS A 85 11.83 9.37 3.38
C LYS A 85 11.95 9.98 4.78
N GLU A 86 10.91 10.62 5.27
CA GLU A 86 10.84 11.15 6.63
C GLU A 86 11.03 10.04 7.68
N GLN A 87 10.30 8.92 7.57
CA GLN A 87 10.50 7.76 8.44
C GLN A 87 11.94 7.23 8.43
N VAL A 88 12.60 7.21 7.27
CA VAL A 88 14.00 6.79 7.16
C VAL A 88 14.95 7.80 7.83
N GLN A 89 14.65 9.10 7.73
CA GLN A 89 15.38 10.15 8.44
C GLN A 89 15.18 10.07 9.95
N ASP A 90 13.96 9.80 10.42
CA ASP A 90 13.67 9.57 11.83
C ASP A 90 14.43 8.37 12.38
N ILE A 91 14.51 7.28 11.60
CA ILE A 91 15.36 6.13 11.95
C ILE A 91 16.83 6.57 12.04
N ALA A 92 17.32 7.43 11.14
CA ALA A 92 18.69 7.94 11.19
C ALA A 92 18.95 8.76 12.47
N LEU A 93 18.03 9.65 12.82
CA LEU A 93 18.10 10.46 14.04
C LEU A 93 18.00 9.58 15.30
N SER A 94 17.09 8.62 15.31
CA SER A 94 16.94 7.64 16.39
C SER A 94 18.22 6.83 16.58
N VAL A 95 18.83 6.38 15.49
CA VAL A 95 20.11 5.66 15.53
C VAL A 95 21.21 6.54 16.12
N ARG A 96 21.31 7.79 15.66
CA ARG A 96 22.31 8.75 16.16
C ARG A 96 22.12 9.05 17.65
N ASN A 97 20.88 9.15 18.12
CA ASN A 97 20.57 9.51 19.51
C ASN A 97 20.72 8.33 20.47
N ARG A 98 20.23 7.14 20.09
CA ARG A 98 20.20 5.95 20.96
C ARG A 98 21.52 5.19 20.95
N PHE A 99 22.28 5.25 19.86
CA PHE A 99 23.51 4.49 19.69
C PHE A 99 24.73 5.40 19.52
N LYS A 100 24.79 6.59 20.14
CA LYS A 100 25.89 7.57 19.96
C LYS A 100 27.29 6.93 19.96
N GLU A 101 27.56 6.02 20.88
CA GLU A 101 28.84 5.33 20.97
C GLU A 101 29.01 4.26 19.87
N GLU A 102 28.04 3.36 19.67
CA GLU A 102 28.11 2.31 18.64
C GLU A 102 28.00 2.86 17.19
N ALA A 103 27.42 4.05 17.03
CA ALA A 103 27.22 4.76 15.76
C ALA A 103 28.56 5.22 15.17
N THR A 104 29.54 5.54 16.01
CA THR A 104 30.91 5.88 15.56
C THR A 104 31.70 4.65 15.10
N GLY A 105 31.27 3.46 15.53
CA GLY A 105 31.85 2.18 15.17
C GLY A 105 31.52 1.69 13.75
N LYS A 106 32.14 0.56 13.36
CA LYS A 106 31.93 -0.07 12.03
C LYS A 106 30.46 -0.43 11.76
N THR A 107 29.68 -0.73 12.79
CA THR A 107 28.26 -1.09 12.67
C THR A 107 27.42 0.15 12.36
N GLY A 108 27.65 1.27 13.03
CA GLY A 108 26.99 2.54 12.74
C GLY A 108 27.23 3.03 11.32
N LYS A 109 28.50 3.04 10.87
CA LYS A 109 28.85 3.39 9.48
C LYS A 109 28.14 2.51 8.44
N LYS A 110 27.91 1.23 8.75
CA LYS A 110 27.13 0.33 7.86
C LYS A 110 25.65 0.70 7.82
N VAL A 111 25.06 1.05 8.96
CA VAL A 111 23.66 1.48 9.04
C VAL A 111 23.47 2.79 8.27
N GLU A 112 24.33 3.78 8.48
CA GLU A 112 24.33 5.05 7.76
C GLU A 112 24.45 4.85 6.23
N LYS A 113 25.37 3.98 5.80
CA LYS A 113 25.50 3.61 4.39
C LYS A 113 24.23 2.94 3.84
N GLU A 114 23.52 2.12 4.61
CA GLU A 114 22.25 1.54 4.17
C GLU A 114 21.11 2.57 4.15
N ILE A 115 21.08 3.54 5.09
CA ILE A 115 20.13 4.67 5.08
C ILE A 115 20.26 5.45 3.77
N LEU A 116 21.48 5.86 3.41
CA LEU A 116 21.73 6.59 2.16
C LEU A 116 21.30 5.79 0.92
N LYS A 117 21.53 4.48 0.91
CA LYS A 117 21.08 3.61 -0.20
C LYS A 117 19.56 3.47 -0.27
N VAL A 118 18.87 3.44 0.87
CA VAL A 118 17.40 3.43 0.90
C VAL A 118 16.88 4.74 0.32
N ILE A 119 17.41 5.89 0.73
CA ILE A 119 17.04 7.22 0.20
C ILE A 119 17.26 7.27 -1.31
N SER A 120 18.43 6.88 -1.81
CA SER A 120 18.70 6.84 -3.26
C SER A 120 17.78 5.87 -4.00
N SER A 121 17.38 4.75 -3.37
CA SER A 121 16.43 3.83 -3.97
C SER A 121 15.02 4.42 -4.03
N LEU A 122 14.62 5.21 -3.03
CA LEU A 122 13.33 5.92 -3.01
C LEU A 122 13.25 6.98 -4.11
N GLU A 123 14.29 7.78 -4.31
CA GLU A 123 14.38 8.77 -5.39
C GLU A 123 14.25 8.12 -6.77
N LYS A 124 14.91 6.98 -6.98
CA LYS A 124 14.77 6.21 -8.22
C LYS A 124 13.36 5.64 -8.38
N VAL A 125 12.67 5.33 -7.29
CA VAL A 125 11.31 4.81 -7.33
C VAL A 125 10.33 5.93 -7.70
N GLU A 126 10.57 7.15 -7.18
CA GLU A 126 9.81 8.35 -7.55
C GLU A 126 9.89 8.64 -9.05
N SER A 127 11.06 8.53 -9.67
CA SER A 127 11.20 8.73 -11.12
C SER A 127 10.47 7.66 -11.97
N LYS A 128 10.07 6.53 -11.37
CA LYS A 128 9.28 5.48 -12.04
C LYS A 128 7.80 5.47 -11.64
N LEU A 129 7.35 6.42 -10.82
CA LEU A 129 5.96 6.46 -10.38
C LEU A 129 5.00 6.68 -11.54
N GLU A 130 5.34 7.57 -12.46
CA GLU A 130 4.48 7.93 -13.60
C GLU A 130 4.28 6.76 -14.56
N THR A 131 5.32 5.95 -14.78
CA THR A 131 5.30 4.85 -15.75
C THR A 131 4.82 3.53 -15.16
N LYS A 132 5.11 3.25 -13.87
CA LYS A 132 4.84 1.94 -13.23
C LYS A 132 3.97 2.02 -11.96
N VAL A 133 2.99 2.92 -11.92
CA VAL A 133 2.06 3.18 -10.79
C VAL A 133 1.70 1.93 -9.95
N LYS A 134 1.11 0.89 -10.57
CA LYS A 134 0.66 -0.32 -9.85
C LYS A 134 1.81 -1.10 -9.22
N LYS A 135 2.94 -1.25 -9.93
CA LYS A 135 4.11 -1.99 -9.43
C LYS A 135 4.79 -1.20 -8.32
N THR A 136 4.95 0.10 -8.52
CA THR A 136 5.54 1.00 -7.54
C THR A 136 4.74 1.05 -6.25
N GLY A 137 3.42 1.21 -6.33
CA GLY A 137 2.56 1.20 -5.14
C GLY A 137 2.69 -0.08 -4.30
N LYS A 138 2.68 -1.26 -4.93
CA LYS A 138 2.87 -2.55 -4.24
C LYS A 138 4.23 -2.67 -3.55
N VAL A 139 5.26 -2.10 -4.17
CA VAL A 139 6.62 -2.14 -3.63
C VAL A 139 6.79 -1.16 -2.48
N LEU A 140 6.24 0.05 -2.59
CA LEU A 140 6.26 1.06 -1.52
C LEU A 140 5.59 0.51 -0.24
N VAL A 141 4.39 -0.09 -0.37
CA VAL A 141 3.69 -0.73 0.77
C VAL A 141 4.53 -1.86 1.39
N LYS A 142 5.25 -2.63 0.57
CA LYS A 142 6.15 -3.68 1.09
C LYS A 142 7.36 -3.10 1.80
N ALA A 143 7.92 -2.00 1.32
CA ALA A 143 9.06 -1.34 1.94
C ALA A 143 8.67 -0.68 3.27
N GLU A 144 7.54 0.02 3.31
CA GLU A 144 6.95 0.63 4.51
C GLU A 144 6.76 -0.41 5.63
N LYS A 145 6.14 -1.56 5.33
CA LYS A 145 6.01 -2.68 6.28
C LYS A 145 7.33 -3.21 6.82
N ARG A 146 8.45 -3.00 6.13
CA ARG A 146 9.80 -3.41 6.58
C ARG A 146 10.50 -2.34 7.40
N LEU A 147 10.08 -1.09 7.27
CA LEU A 147 10.56 0.05 8.04
C LEU A 147 9.78 0.22 9.35
N ALA A 148 8.51 -0.19 9.36
CA ALA A 148 7.67 -0.22 10.55
C ALA A 148 8.35 -1.00 11.69
N GLY A 149 8.44 -0.37 12.86
CA GLY A 149 9.00 -0.96 14.08
C GLY A 149 10.53 -1.08 14.12
N LEU A 150 11.27 -0.56 13.13
CA LEU A 150 12.74 -0.63 13.17
C LEU A 150 13.34 0.20 14.31
N THR A 151 12.68 1.28 14.71
CA THR A 151 13.12 2.15 15.81
C THR A 151 13.20 1.42 17.14
N GLU A 152 12.41 0.37 17.36
CA GLU A 152 12.41 -0.43 18.60
C GLU A 152 13.50 -1.51 18.63
N THR A 153 14.24 -1.70 17.54
CA THR A 153 15.26 -2.74 17.42
C THR A 153 16.67 -2.22 17.66
N GLY A 154 17.59 -3.10 18.06
CA GLY A 154 19.02 -2.77 18.19
C GLY A 154 19.68 -2.40 16.85
N LEU A 155 20.84 -1.75 16.88
CA LEU A 155 21.55 -1.22 15.70
C LEU A 155 21.73 -2.23 14.55
N LYS A 156 22.03 -3.50 14.87
CA LYS A 156 22.11 -4.59 13.87
C LYS A 156 20.75 -4.93 13.24
N GLY A 157 19.67 -4.85 14.02
CA GLY A 157 18.30 -5.03 13.57
C GLY A 157 17.89 -3.95 12.57
N VAL A 158 18.18 -2.69 12.91
CA VAL A 158 17.97 -1.53 12.03
C VAL A 158 18.67 -1.73 10.68
N GLY A 159 19.96 -2.09 10.68
CA GLY A 159 20.71 -2.32 9.45
C GLY A 159 20.13 -3.46 8.58
N LYS A 160 19.68 -4.57 9.20
CA LYS A 160 19.02 -5.66 8.47
C LYS A 160 17.65 -5.25 7.92
N GLY A 161 16.89 -4.46 8.68
CA GLY A 161 15.60 -3.91 8.30
C GLY A 161 15.71 -3.00 7.07
N LEU A 162 16.60 -2.02 7.13
CA LEU A 162 16.90 -1.11 6.02
C LEU A 162 17.33 -1.86 4.76
N LYS A 163 18.20 -2.86 4.90
CA LYS A 163 18.60 -3.72 3.76
C LYS A 163 17.42 -4.46 3.12
N LYS A 164 16.46 -4.95 3.92
CA LYS A 164 15.23 -5.61 3.42
C LYS A 164 14.28 -4.62 2.76
N ALA A 165 14.14 -3.41 3.31
CA ALA A 165 13.35 -2.33 2.72
C ALA A 165 13.94 -1.94 1.35
N ARG A 166 15.24 -1.67 1.28
CA ARG A 166 15.98 -1.41 0.03
C ARG A 166 15.75 -2.50 -1.02
N LYS A 167 15.96 -3.77 -0.67
CA LYS A 167 15.73 -4.89 -1.60
C LYS A 167 14.29 -4.97 -2.10
N SER A 168 13.33 -4.48 -1.32
CA SER A 168 11.93 -4.42 -1.76
C SER A 168 11.78 -3.31 -2.80
N LEU A 169 12.32 -2.12 -2.54
CA LEU A 169 12.33 -0.96 -3.46
C LEU A 169 13.01 -1.30 -4.80
N GLU A 170 14.12 -2.03 -4.76
CA GLU A 170 14.87 -2.40 -5.97
C GLU A 170 14.05 -3.29 -6.94
N ARG A 171 12.98 -3.94 -6.48
CA ARG A 171 12.08 -4.76 -7.32
C ARG A 171 11.30 -3.95 -8.35
N VAL A 172 11.24 -2.62 -8.23
CA VAL A 172 10.64 -1.78 -9.29
C VAL A 172 11.51 -1.78 -10.55
N PHE A 173 12.84 -1.93 -10.39
CA PHE A 173 13.83 -1.89 -11.48
C PHE A 173 14.17 -3.25 -12.06
N ALA A 174 14.05 -4.32 -11.27
CA ALA A 174 14.05 -5.70 -11.77
C ALA A 174 12.80 -5.98 -12.60
#